data_AF-A0A523WQ89-F1
#
_entry.id   AF-A0A523WQ89-F1
#
_cell.length_a   1.000
_cell.length_b   1.000
_cell.length_c   1.000
_cell.angle_alpha   90.00
_cell.angle_beta   90.00
_cell.angle_gamma   90.00
#
_symmetry.space_group_name_H-M   'P 1'
#
loop_
_entity.id
_entity.type
_entity.pdbx_description
1 polymer ?
#
loop_
_entity_poly.entity_id
_entity_poly.type
_entity_poly.pdbx_seq_one_letter_code
_entity_poly.pdbx_strand_id
1 'polypeptide(L)'
;MVKPILNKKKLEEVKETIKAAELETSGEIRVSVFKDFAKELKETEPEEALRTLAHQQFVELGITNTRLDNGVLILLVVKPRRFIIWGDTGINEVIPEGRWQELAGTMSSFF
;
A
#
# COMPACT_ATOMS: atom_id res chain seq x y z
N MET A 1 1.03 20.08 -15.21
CA MET A 1 1.97 18.95 -15.08
C MET A 1 2.07 18.56 -13.61
N VAL A 2 1.55 17.39 -13.22
CA VAL A 2 1.70 16.87 -11.86
C VAL A 2 3.17 16.46 -11.68
N LYS A 3 3.90 17.07 -10.73
CA LYS A 3 5.26 16.63 -10.43
C LYS A 3 5.18 15.19 -9.87
N PRO A 4 6.01 14.26 -10.36
CA PRO A 4 6.03 12.91 -9.83
C PRO A 4 6.48 12.97 -8.37
N ILE A 5 5.77 12.24 -7.50
CA ILE A 5 6.00 12.27 -6.05
C ILE A 5 7.34 11.61 -5.72
N LEU A 6 7.64 10.50 -6.41
CA LEU A 6 8.95 9.86 -6.40
C LEU A 6 9.72 10.26 -7.67
N ASN A 7 11.01 10.56 -7.53
CA ASN A 7 11.87 10.71 -8.70
C ASN A 7 12.13 9.35 -9.36
N LYS A 8 12.64 9.36 -10.60
CA LYS A 8 12.88 8.13 -11.37
C LYS A 8 13.77 7.13 -10.63
N LYS A 9 14.86 7.60 -10.02
CA LYS A 9 15.80 6.74 -9.28
C LYS A 9 15.10 6.01 -8.12
N LYS A 10 14.36 6.74 -7.29
CA LYS A 10 13.64 6.16 -6.15
C LYS A 10 12.53 5.22 -6.59
N LEU A 11 11.85 5.52 -7.70
CA LEU A 11 10.84 4.62 -8.27
C LEU A 11 11.46 3.29 -8.72
N GLU A 12 12.62 3.32 -9.40
CA GLU A 12 13.32 2.09 -9.78
C GLU A 12 13.84 1.32 -8.57
N GLU A 13 14.40 1.99 -7.56
CA GLU A 13 14.81 1.35 -6.29
C GLU A 13 13.64 0.60 -5.62
N VAL A 14 12.45 1.20 -5.58
CA VAL A 14 11.25 0.55 -5.03
C VAL A 14 10.84 -0.66 -5.88
N LYS A 15 10.83 -0.54 -7.21
CA LYS A 15 10.49 -1.65 -8.10
C LYS A 15 11.45 -2.83 -7.97
N GLU A 16 12.75 -2.57 -7.93
CA GLU A 16 13.77 -3.61 -7.78
C GLU A 16 13.65 -4.31 -6.43
N THR A 17 13.37 -3.56 -5.37
CA THR A 17 13.15 -4.11 -4.02
C THR A 17 11.92 -5.01 -3.98
N ILE A 18 10.80 -4.57 -4.57
CA ILE A 18 9.57 -5.38 -4.67
C ILE A 18 9.86 -6.66 -5.45
N LYS A 19 10.49 -6.54 -6.64
CA LYS A 19 10.82 -7.69 -7.47
C LYS A 19 11.69 -8.70 -6.73
N ALA A 20 12.70 -8.25 -5.98
CA ALA A 20 13.54 -9.13 -5.20
C ALA A 20 12.75 -9.84 -4.09
N ALA A 21 11.83 -9.15 -3.42
CA ALA A 21 10.97 -9.77 -2.42
C ALA A 21 10.04 -10.83 -3.03
N GLU A 22 9.41 -10.54 -4.16
CA GLU A 22 8.48 -11.46 -4.87
C GLU A 22 9.18 -12.67 -5.50
N LEU A 23 10.52 -12.70 -5.59
CA LEU A 23 11.26 -13.91 -5.97
C LEU A 23 11.33 -14.95 -4.84
N GLU A 24 11.18 -14.51 -3.59
CA GLU A 24 11.30 -15.34 -2.39
C GLU A 24 9.93 -15.73 -1.81
N THR A 25 8.83 -15.28 -2.42
CA THR A 25 7.46 -15.56 -1.97
C THR A 25 6.52 -15.70 -3.16
N SER A 26 5.41 -16.41 -2.96
CA SER A 26 4.30 -16.42 -3.91
C SER A 26 3.37 -15.21 -3.77
N GLY A 27 3.63 -14.32 -2.80
CA GLY A 27 2.85 -13.11 -2.58
C GLY A 27 3.19 -12.00 -3.56
N GLU A 28 2.21 -11.13 -3.81
CA GLU A 28 2.38 -9.94 -4.66
C GLU A 28 2.36 -8.67 -3.82
N ILE A 29 3.27 -7.74 -4.10
CA ILE A 29 3.38 -6.47 -3.38
C ILE A 29 3.19 -5.32 -4.36
N ARG A 30 2.28 -4.40 -4.02
CA ARG A 30 2.06 -3.15 -4.75
C ARG A 30 2.26 -1.95 -3.85
N VAL A 31 2.82 -0.89 -4.41
CA VAL A 31 2.99 0.39 -3.71
C VAL A 31 2.32 1.49 -4.52
N SER A 32 1.31 2.13 -3.93
CA SER A 32 0.61 3.27 -4.53
C SER A 32 0.87 4.53 -3.74
N VAL A 33 1.30 5.60 -4.43
CA VAL A 33 1.63 6.88 -3.79
C VAL A 33 0.77 7.99 -4.38
N PHE A 34 -0.03 8.60 -3.53
CA PHE A 34 -0.89 9.73 -3.83
C PHE A 34 -0.38 10.99 -3.16
N LYS A 35 -0.54 12.13 -3.84
CA LYS A 35 -0.14 13.42 -3.26
C LYS A 35 -1.14 13.83 -2.18
N ASP A 36 -2.42 13.61 -2.44
CA ASP A 36 -3.56 14.03 -1.64
C ASP A 36 -4.76 13.15 -1.99
N PHE A 37 -5.80 13.19 -1.16
CA PHE A 37 -7.07 12.54 -1.44
C PHE A 37 -7.78 13.19 -2.63
N ALA A 38 -8.55 12.39 -3.37
CA ALA A 38 -9.49 12.88 -4.36
C ALA A 38 -10.53 13.80 -3.69
N LYS A 39 -11.09 14.77 -4.43
CA LYS A 39 -11.96 15.80 -3.86
C LYS A 39 -13.16 15.19 -3.12
N GLU A 40 -13.69 14.10 -3.67
CA GLU A 40 -14.83 13.33 -3.18
C GLU A 40 -14.55 12.68 -1.82
N LEU A 41 -13.29 12.36 -1.54
CA LEU A 41 -12.86 11.73 -0.28
C LEU A 41 -12.42 12.74 0.78
N LYS A 42 -12.36 14.04 0.45
CA LYS A 42 -11.88 15.07 1.40
C LYS A 42 -12.88 15.42 2.50
N GLU A 43 -14.16 15.23 2.25
CA GLU A 43 -15.24 15.47 3.21
C GLU A 43 -15.55 14.21 4.05
N THR A 44 -14.96 13.07 3.68
CA THR A 44 -15.05 11.81 4.43
C THR A 44 -14.09 11.82 5.62
N GLU A 45 -14.40 11.06 6.67
CA GLU A 45 -13.49 10.86 7.78
C GLU A 45 -12.12 10.31 7.26
N PRO A 46 -10.97 10.85 7.70
CA PRO A 46 -9.66 10.50 7.14
C PRO A 46 -9.30 9.01 7.08
N GLU A 47 -9.65 8.21 8.07
CA GLU A 47 -9.40 6.75 8.07
C GLU A 47 -10.33 6.04 7.09
N GLU A 48 -11.60 6.41 7.04
CA GLU A 48 -12.56 5.89 6.06
C GLU A 48 -12.15 6.26 4.61
N ALA A 49 -11.71 7.49 4.38
CA ALA A 49 -11.18 7.95 3.10
C ALA A 49 -9.96 7.11 2.67
N LEU A 50 -9.05 6.83 3.60
CA LEU A 50 -7.85 6.03 3.36
C LEU A 50 -8.19 4.56 3.05
N ARG A 51 -9.12 3.96 3.80
CA ARG A 51 -9.59 2.59 3.55
C ARG A 51 -10.31 2.47 2.22
N THR A 52 -11.16 3.44 1.89
CA THR A 52 -11.88 3.50 0.61
C THR A 52 -10.91 3.58 -0.55
N LEU A 53 -9.92 4.48 -0.48
CA LEU A 53 -8.90 4.62 -1.50
C LEU A 53 -8.05 3.35 -1.63
N ALA A 54 -7.65 2.73 -0.53
CA ALA A 54 -6.90 1.47 -0.56
C ALA A 54 -7.70 0.35 -1.21
N HIS A 55 -8.97 0.17 -0.85
CA HIS A 55 -9.84 -0.82 -1.47
C HIS A 55 -10.00 -0.60 -2.98
N GLN A 56 -10.24 0.66 -3.40
CA GLN A 56 -10.30 1.01 -4.82
C GLN A 56 -9.02 0.63 -5.56
N GLN A 57 -7.86 1.01 -5.01
CA GLN A 57 -6.55 0.67 -5.60
C GLN A 57 -6.27 -0.83 -5.60
N PHE A 58 -6.71 -1.54 -4.57
CA PHE A 58 -6.53 -2.98 -4.45
C PHE A 58 -7.26 -3.73 -5.59
N VAL A 59 -8.50 -3.29 -5.88
CA VAL A 59 -9.30 -3.83 -7.00
C VAL A 59 -8.74 -3.38 -8.36
N GLU A 60 -8.45 -2.08 -8.53
CA GLU A 60 -7.96 -1.53 -9.80
C GLU A 60 -6.63 -2.13 -10.25
N LEU A 61 -5.74 -2.44 -9.31
CA LEU A 61 -4.45 -3.08 -9.59
C LEU A 61 -4.55 -4.60 -9.80
N GLY A 62 -5.74 -5.19 -9.61
CA GLY A 62 -5.99 -6.61 -9.84
C GLY A 62 -5.32 -7.55 -8.84
N ILE A 63 -4.85 -7.03 -7.70
CA ILE A 63 -4.16 -7.83 -6.67
C ILE A 63 -5.10 -8.66 -5.78
N THR A 64 -6.41 -8.62 -6.07
CA THR A 64 -7.42 -9.53 -5.54
C THR A 64 -7.41 -10.92 -6.19
N ASN A 65 -6.69 -11.11 -7.31
CA ASN A 65 -6.73 -12.34 -8.11
C ASN A 65 -5.50 -13.22 -7.91
N THR A 66 -4.82 -13.08 -6.77
CA THR A 66 -3.70 -13.97 -6.45
C THR A 66 -4.23 -15.36 -6.10
N ARG A 67 -3.52 -16.42 -6.50
CA ARG A 67 -4.00 -17.81 -6.30
C ARG A 67 -4.26 -18.17 -4.83
N LEU A 68 -3.59 -17.47 -3.92
CA LEU A 68 -3.58 -17.76 -2.48
C LEU A 68 -4.09 -16.56 -1.66
N ASP A 69 -4.76 -15.59 -2.29
CA ASP A 69 -5.25 -14.37 -1.64
C ASP A 69 -4.14 -13.73 -0.77
N ASN A 70 -2.97 -13.56 -1.37
CA ASN A 70 -1.73 -13.14 -0.72
C ASN A 70 -1.14 -11.86 -1.33
N GLY A 71 -2.02 -10.98 -1.81
CA GLY A 71 -1.66 -9.62 -2.22
C GLY A 71 -1.46 -8.69 -1.02
N VAL A 72 -0.47 -7.80 -1.11
CA VAL A 72 -0.26 -6.69 -0.17
C VAL A 72 -0.19 -5.37 -0.91
N LEU A 73 -1.03 -4.43 -0.53
CA LEU A 73 -0.96 -3.04 -0.96
C LEU A 73 -0.38 -2.16 0.14
N ILE A 74 0.66 -1.41 -0.19
CA ILE A 74 1.16 -0.30 0.63
C ILE A 74 0.72 0.99 -0.05
N LEU A 75 -0.26 1.68 0.54
CA LEU A 75 -0.78 2.93 0.01
C LEU A 75 -0.32 4.11 0.87
N LEU A 76 0.26 5.13 0.25
CA LEU A 76 0.71 6.36 0.90
C LEU A 76 0.00 7.58 0.33
N VAL A 77 -0.47 8.47 1.20
CA VAL A 77 -1.02 9.79 0.87
C VAL A 77 -0.14 10.85 1.53
N VAL A 78 0.70 11.52 0.72
CA VAL A 78 1.77 12.42 1.21
C VAL A 78 1.22 13.64 1.95
N LYS A 79 0.04 14.13 1.57
CA LYS A 79 -0.70 15.17 2.29
C LYS A 79 -2.12 14.63 2.47
N PRO A 80 -2.53 14.23 3.68
CA PRO A 80 -2.08 14.73 4.98
C PRO A 80 -1.10 13.83 5.75
N ARG A 81 -0.19 13.10 5.08
CA ARG A 81 0.70 12.09 5.70
C ARG A 81 -0.11 10.99 6.36
N ARG A 82 -0.81 10.22 5.52
CA ARG A 82 -1.50 8.98 5.89
C ARG A 82 -1.00 7.83 5.05
N PHE A 83 -0.99 6.62 5.61
CA PHE A 83 -0.67 5.42 4.86
C PHE A 83 -1.42 4.23 5.44
N ILE A 84 -1.59 3.19 4.63
CA ILE A 84 -2.21 1.93 5.05
C ILE A 84 -1.46 0.79 4.39
N ILE A 85 -1.25 -0.28 5.16
CA ILE A 85 -0.78 -1.57 4.67
C ILE A 85 -2.01 -2.47 4.65
N TRP A 86 -2.40 -2.90 3.46
CA TRP A 86 -3.62 -3.68 3.22
C TRP A 86 -3.22 -5.05 2.66
N GLY A 87 -3.27 -6.06 3.52
CA GLY A 87 -3.08 -7.46 3.14
C GLY A 87 -4.41 -8.12 2.81
N ASP A 88 -4.36 -9.05 1.86
CA ASP A 88 -5.48 -9.90 1.48
C ASP A 88 -5.73 -11.01 2.52
N THR A 89 -6.85 -11.73 2.40
CA THR A 89 -7.34 -12.68 3.42
C THR A 89 -6.35 -13.79 3.72
N GLY A 90 -5.73 -14.38 2.70
CA GLY A 90 -4.75 -15.46 2.86
C GLY A 90 -3.51 -15.04 3.66
N ILE A 91 -3.09 -13.77 3.59
CA ILE A 91 -2.04 -13.25 4.47
C ILE A 91 -2.56 -13.02 5.88
N ASN A 92 -3.73 -12.39 6.02
CA ASN A 92 -4.30 -12.05 7.31
C ASN A 92 -4.58 -13.29 8.19
N GLU A 93 -4.83 -14.44 7.57
CA GLU A 93 -5.03 -15.72 8.27
C GLU A 93 -3.75 -16.34 8.83
N VAL A 94 -2.60 -16.06 8.22
CA VAL A 94 -1.31 -16.71 8.58
C VAL A 94 -0.33 -15.77 9.29
N ILE A 95 -0.54 -14.47 9.19
CA ILE A 95 0.35 -13.49 9.79
C ILE A 95 0.20 -13.49 11.33
N PRO A 96 1.29 -13.48 12.10
CA PRO A 96 1.20 -13.40 13.55
C PRO A 96 0.47 -12.14 14.02
N GLU A 97 -0.26 -12.27 15.13
CA GLU A 97 -0.88 -11.13 15.81
C GLU A 97 0.18 -10.05 16.12
N GLY A 98 -0.17 -8.78 15.91
CA GLY A 98 0.72 -7.65 16.16
C GLY A 98 1.72 -7.34 15.03
N ARG A 99 1.90 -8.24 14.05
CA ARG A 99 2.91 -8.05 13.00
C ARG A 99 2.59 -6.86 12.10
N TRP A 100 1.33 -6.64 11.76
CA TRP A 100 0.91 -5.46 10.99
C TRP A 100 1.17 -4.16 11.75
N GLN A 101 0.93 -4.15 13.07
CA GLN A 101 1.18 -3.01 13.93
C GLN A 101 2.68 -2.71 14.02
N GLU A 102 3.53 -3.72 14.10
CA GLU A 102 4.99 -3.56 14.10
C GLU A 102 5.50 -2.97 12.77
N LEU A 103 5.02 -3.49 11.64
CA LEU A 103 5.38 -2.99 10.31
C LEU A 103 4.90 -1.54 10.13
N ALA A 104 3.66 -1.23 10.52
CA ALA A 104 3.11 0.12 10.47
C ALA A 104 3.88 1.06 11.42
N GLY A 105 4.28 0.60 12.61
CA GLY A 105 5.11 1.37 13.53
C GLY A 105 6.48 1.71 12.94
N THR A 106 7.12 0.74 12.29
CA THR A 106 8.38 0.96 11.57
C THR A 106 8.20 2.00 10.45
N MET A 107 7.19 1.83 9.59
CA MET A 107 6.90 2.79 8.51
C MET A 107 6.61 4.20 9.03
N SER A 108 5.87 4.31 10.15
CA SER A 108 5.52 5.60 10.77
C SER A 108 6.74 6.38 11.23
N SER A 109 7.83 5.70 11.62
CA SER A 109 9.09 6.36 12.02
C SER A 109 9.80 7.09 10.87
N PHE A 110 9.49 6.73 9.62
CA PHE A 110 10.07 7.32 8.43
C PHE A 110 9.12 8.26 7.67
N PHE A 111 7.80 8.11 7.88
CA PHE A 111 6.80 8.74 7.02
C PHE A 111 6.43 10.14 7.45
#